data_AF-A0A6L8I8Y2-F1
#
_entry.id   AF-A0A6L8I8Y2-F1
#
_cell.length_a   1.000
_cell.length_b   1.000
_cell.length_c   1.000
_cell.angle_alpha   90.00
_cell.angle_beta   90.00
_cell.angle_gamma   90.00
#
_symmetry.space_group_name_H-M   'P 1'
#
loop_
_entity.id
_entity.type
_entity.pdbx_description
1 polymer ?
#
loop_
_entity_poly.entity_id
_entity_poly.type
_entity_poly.pdbx_seq_one_letter_code
_entity_poly.pdbx_strand_id
1 'polypeptide(L)' 'MAMLEGIGEPLTLQMLNDATIAWLEHDYHCRVHRELGVTPLERLKQSDNAARDCPDSAALRSAFR' A
#
# COMPACT_ATOMS: atom_id res chain seq x y z
N MET A 1 -5.90 -8.78 -12.26
CA MET A 1 -5.57 -9.07 -10.85
C MET A 1 -6.42 -10.27 -10.47
N ALA A 2 -5.83 -11.40 -10.06
CA ALA A 2 -6.59 -12.62 -9.75
C ALA A 2 -7.75 -12.36 -8.77
N MET A 3 -7.58 -11.42 -7.83
CA MET A 3 -8.63 -11.03 -6.88
C MET A 3 -9.86 -10.32 -7.48
N LEU A 4 -9.77 -9.78 -8.70
CA LEU A 4 -10.86 -9.07 -9.39
C LEU A 4 -11.45 -9.87 -10.55
N GLU A 5 -10.91 -11.05 -10.83
CA GLU A 5 -11.38 -11.91 -11.92
C GLU A 5 -12.74 -12.53 -11.54
N GLY A 6 -13.67 -12.58 -12.52
CA GLY A 6 -15.00 -13.17 -12.32
C GLY A 6 -16.04 -12.26 -11.67
N ILE A 7 -15.72 -10.99 -11.39
CA ILE A 7 -16.72 -10.02 -10.94
C ILE A 7 -17.63 -9.69 -12.13
N GLY A 8 -18.88 -10.18 -12.06
CA GLY A 8 -19.90 -10.01 -13.11
C GLY A 8 -20.61 -8.66 -13.10
N GLU A 9 -20.35 -7.83 -12.08
CA GLU A 9 -20.87 -6.46 -11.97
C GLU A 9 -19.79 -5.44 -12.38
N PRO A 10 -20.19 -4.23 -12.83
CA PRO A 10 -19.23 -3.16 -13.08
C PRO A 10 -18.42 -2.81 -11.83
N LEU A 11 -17.10 -2.77 -11.96
CA LEU A 11 -16.20 -2.40 -10.88
C LEU A 11 -16.46 -0.95 -10.45
N THR A 12 -16.69 -0.73 -9.17
CA THR A 12 -16.76 0.60 -8.58
C THR A 12 -15.39 1.02 -8.04
N LEU A 13 -15.17 2.34 -7.92
CA LEU A 13 -13.95 2.86 -7.29
C LEU A 13 -13.80 2.40 -5.84
N GLN A 14 -14.91 2.27 -5.11
CA GLN A 14 -14.88 1.78 -3.74
C GLN A 14 -14.36 0.34 -3.68
N MET A 15 -14.90 -0.55 -4.52
CA MET A 15 -14.45 -1.94 -4.59
C MET A 15 -12.98 -2.06 -4.96
N LEU A 16 -12.52 -1.24 -5.92
CA LEU A 16 -11.12 -1.20 -6.30
C LEU A 16 -10.23 -0.76 -5.14
N ASN A 17 -10.61 0.30 -4.43
CA ASN A 17 -9.86 0.78 -3.27
C ASN A 17 -9.77 -0.31 -2.18
N ASP A 18 -10.90 -0.92 -1.81
CA ASP A 18 -10.92 -1.91 -0.74
C ASP A 18 -10.11 -3.15 -1.10
N ALA A 19 -10.28 -3.68 -2.31
CA ALA A 19 -9.57 -4.86 -2.76
C ALA A 19 -8.06 -4.61 -2.87
N THR A 20 -7.65 -3.45 -3.41
CA THR A 20 -6.22 -3.14 -3.59
C THR A 20 -5.51 -2.86 -2.28
N ILE A 21 -6.17 -2.21 -1.32
CA ILE A 21 -5.62 -2.03 0.03
C ILE A 21 -5.46 -3.39 0.72
N ALA A 22 -6.48 -4.26 0.67
CA ALA A 22 -6.39 -5.59 1.26
C ALA A 22 -5.25 -6.42 0.64
N TRP A 23 -5.13 -6.39 -0.69
CA TRP A 23 -4.04 -7.07 -1.39
C TRP A 23 -2.66 -6.50 -1.04
N LEU A 24 -2.53 -5.18 -0.92
CA LEU A 24 -1.29 -4.53 -0.55
C LEU A 24 -0.80 -5.00 0.83
N GLU A 25 -1.69 -4.98 1.82
CA GLU A 25 -1.36 -5.32 3.21
C GLU A 25 -1.11 -6.83 3.42
N HIS A 26 -1.93 -7.68 2.80
CA HIS A 26 -1.91 -9.12 3.10
C HIS A 26 -1.07 -9.95 2.13
N ASP A 27 -0.87 -9.51 0.88
CA ASP A 27 -0.09 -10.24 -0.11
C ASP A 27 1.20 -9.48 -0.47
N TYR A 28 1.09 -8.26 -0.99
CA TYR A 28 2.24 -7.55 -1.55
C TYR A 28 3.34 -7.29 -0.51
N HIS A 29 3.00 -6.73 0.65
CA HIS A 29 3.96 -6.43 1.72
C HIS A 29 4.54 -7.68 2.39
N CYS A 30 3.81 -8.80 2.37
CA CYS A 30 4.12 -10.01 3.13
C CYS A 30 4.76 -11.12 2.30
N ARG A 31 4.76 -11.02 0.97
CA ARG A 31 5.36 -12.02 0.07
C ARG A 31 6.81 -11.66 -0.26
N VAL A 32 7.66 -12.67 -0.41
CA VAL A 32 9.06 -12.46 -0.86
C VAL A 32 9.05 -11.98 -2.30
N HIS A 33 9.71 -10.85 -2.55
CA HIS A 33 9.87 -10.30 -3.89
C HIS A 33 11.18 -10.77 -4.48
N ARG A 34 11.15 -11.18 -5.75
CA ARG A 34 12.32 -11.76 -6.43
C ARG A 34 13.49 -10.78 -6.48
N GLU A 35 13.19 -9.51 -6.67
CA GLU A 35 14.13 -8.40 -6.79
C GLU A 35 14.79 -8.05 -5.45
N LEU A 36 14.08 -8.28 -4.34
CA LEU A 36 14.55 -7.97 -2.99
C LEU A 36 15.16 -9.17 -2.27
N GLY A 37 14.74 -10.39 -2.63
CA GLY A 37 15.09 -11.63 -1.92
C GLY A 37 14.44 -11.76 -0.53
N VAL A 38 13.69 -10.75 -0.09
CA VAL A 38 12.96 -10.67 1.19
C VAL A 38 11.58 -10.04 0.94
N THR A 39 10.73 -9.99 1.97
CA THR A 39 9.48 -9.23 1.87
C THR A 39 9.74 -7.71 1.91
N PRO A 40 8.93 -6.89 1.24
CA PRO A 40 9.03 -5.42 1.36
C PRO A 40 8.94 -4.94 2.82
N LEU A 41 8.10 -5.58 3.65
CA LEU A 41 7.95 -5.23 5.05
C LEU A 41 9.22 -5.52 5.86
N GLU A 42 9.87 -6.65 5.64
CA GLU A 42 11.16 -6.96 6.28
C GLU A 42 12.26 -6.00 5.82
N ARG A 43 12.31 -5.69 4.51
CA ARG A 43 13.26 -4.73 3.97
C ARG A 43 13.11 -3.36 4.63
N LEU A 44 11.88 -2.88 4.81
CA LEU A 44 11.61 -1.62 5.50
C LEU A 44 12.13 -1.64 6.94
N LYS A 45 11.84 -2.72 7.70
CA LYS A 45 12.26 -2.87 9.11
C LYS A 45 13.78 -2.92 9.30
N GLN A 46 14.50 -3.45 8.31
CA GLN A 46 15.96 -3.60 8.35
C GLN A 46 16.72 -2.39 7.80
N SER A 47 16.02 -1.43 7.18
CA SER A 47 16.64 -0.24 6.61
C SER A 47 16.96 0.80 7.68
N ASP A 48 18.00 1.60 7.45
CA ASP A 48 18.17 2.84 8.21
C ASP A 48 16.92 3.71 8.08
N ASN A 49 16.51 4.31 9.19
CA ASN A 49 15.32 5.13 9.22
C ASN A 49 15.55 6.42 8.43
N ALA A 50 14.97 6.48 7.23
CA ALA A 50 14.94 7.67 6.39
C ALA A 50 13.58 8.41 6.44
N ALA A 51 12.75 8.14 7.46
CA ALA A 51 11.48 8.82 7.63
C ALA A 51 11.69 10.31 7.88
N ARG A 52 10.80 11.13 7.31
CA ARG A 52 10.71 12.56 7.60
C ARG A 52 9.83 12.77 8.82
N ASP A 53 10.05 13.87 9.53
CA ASP A 53 9.19 14.28 10.62
C ASP A 53 7.73 14.41 10.14
N CYS A 54 6.79 14.03 11.00
CA CYS A 54 5.38 14.17 10.72
C CYS A 54 5.04 15.66 10.58
N PRO A 55 4.42 16.10 9.46
CA PRO A 55 4.03 17.48 9.31
C PRO A 55 2.97 17.86 10.33
N ASP A 56 3.00 19.11 10.81
CA ASP A 56 1.96 19.61 11.69
C ASP A 56 0.61 19.78 10.96
N SER A 57 -0.45 19.95 11.74
CA SER A 57 -1.80 20.13 11.20
C SER A 57 -1.96 21.38 10.33
N ALA A 58 -1.13 22.41 10.51
CA ALA A 58 -1.18 23.61 9.69
C ALA A 58 -0.59 23.33 8.30
N ALA A 59 0.55 22.64 8.22
CA ALA A 59 1.18 22.19 6.98
C ALA A 59 0.24 21.26 6.19
N LEU A 60 -0.40 20.30 6.85
CA LEU A 60 -1.38 19.42 6.22
C LEU A 60 -2.54 20.23 5.61
N ARG A 61 -3.16 21.14 6.38
CA ARG A 61 -4.27 21.97 5.85
C ARG A 61 -3.85 22.88 4.71
N SER A 62 -2.59 23.30 4.64
CA SER A 62 -2.08 24.13 3.54
C SER A 62 -2.00 23.34 2.23
N ALA A 63 -1.62 22.05 2.29
CA ALA A 63 -1.39 21.21 1.11
C ALA A 63 -2.67 20.73 0.39
N PHE A 64 -3.81 20.71 1.07
CA PHE A 64 -5.08 20.15 0.56
C PHE A 64 -6.20 21.20 0.43
N ARG A 65 -5.86 22.48 0.31
CA ARG A 65 -6.82 23.57 0.03
C ARG A 65 -7.19 23.66 -1.44
#